data_AF-A0A519K402-F1
#
_entry.id   AF-A0A519K402-F1
#
_cell.length_a   1.000
_cell.length_b   1.000
_cell.length_c   1.000
_cell.angle_alpha   90.00
_cell.angle_beta   90.00
_cell.angle_gamma   90.00
#
_symmetry.space_group_name_H-M   'P 1'
#
loop_
_entity.id
_entity.type
_entity.pdbx_description
1 polymer ?
#
loop_
_entity_poly.entity_id
_entity_poly.type
_entity_poly.pdbx_seq_one_letter_code
_entity_poly.pdbx_strand_id
1 'polypeptide(L)'
;MKYWLTTTAMLAALGAALGAAAPAFAAGRECVSAPNETLTVCVDVGATGATYDVTRAGRPIITTSQLGLVLQGRSGAPVSRIAAVSRAAHDDTWEQPWGEQRLIRDHHNELRLSLAGEGDALPYDLVVRVFDDGFGFRYDVTDLGADEAVAITDERTQFNFAGRWDAWWYPARGVERDEYLYHRAPLNEVTLAETPLTLEGDGLYLSLHEAALSGYASMNLRHVGENSFKAD
;
A
#
# COMPACT_ATOMS: atom_id res chain seq x y z
N MET A 1 -22.40 31.94 -79.96
CA MET A 1 -23.45 31.90 -78.90
C MET A 1 -23.01 30.90 -77.83
N LYS A 2 -23.16 31.29 -76.55
CA LYS A 2 -23.08 30.48 -75.30
C LYS A 2 -21.75 30.43 -74.51
N TYR A 3 -21.61 31.47 -73.66
CA TYR A 3 -21.42 31.52 -72.19
C TYR A 3 -20.40 30.63 -71.41
N TRP A 4 -19.40 31.33 -70.82
CA TRP A 4 -18.98 31.44 -69.39
C TRP A 4 -18.65 30.20 -68.52
N LEU A 5 -17.51 30.26 -67.80
CA LEU A 5 -17.43 30.36 -66.32
C LEU A 5 -15.97 30.31 -65.82
N THR A 6 -15.51 31.38 -65.18
CA THR A 6 -14.30 31.45 -64.35
C THR A 6 -14.64 31.09 -62.90
N THR A 7 -13.93 30.13 -62.30
CA THR A 7 -14.09 29.78 -60.87
C THR A 7 -12.84 30.22 -60.11
N THR A 8 -13.01 31.22 -59.24
CA THR A 8 -11.97 31.70 -58.32
C THR A 8 -12.03 30.86 -57.04
N ALA A 9 -10.98 30.10 -56.73
CA ALA A 9 -10.88 29.35 -55.48
C ALA A 9 -10.35 30.25 -54.36
N MET A 10 -11.11 30.36 -53.27
CA MET A 10 -10.76 31.10 -52.06
C MET A 10 -10.12 30.10 -51.08
N LEU A 11 -8.82 30.24 -50.79
CA LEU A 11 -8.15 29.45 -49.74
C LEU A 11 -8.46 30.07 -48.36
N ALA A 12 -9.16 29.33 -47.51
CA ALA A 12 -9.30 29.64 -46.09
C ALA A 12 -8.12 29.02 -45.33
N ALA A 13 -7.27 29.86 -44.72
CA ALA A 13 -6.19 29.42 -43.84
C ALA A 13 -6.77 29.14 -42.44
N LEU A 14 -6.83 27.87 -42.04
CA LEU A 14 -7.16 27.44 -40.69
C LEU A 14 -5.90 27.56 -39.82
N GLY A 15 -5.87 28.56 -38.94
CA GLY A 15 -4.81 28.68 -37.93
C GLY A 15 -5.00 27.65 -36.82
N ALA A 16 -4.07 26.71 -36.69
CA ALA A 16 -4.01 25.79 -35.56
C ALA A 16 -3.41 26.51 -34.34
N ALA A 17 -4.23 26.80 -33.34
CA ALA A 17 -3.75 27.25 -32.04
C ALA A 17 -3.11 26.07 -31.31
N LEU A 18 -1.77 26.09 -31.15
CA LEU A 18 -1.08 25.20 -30.23
C LEU A 18 -1.42 25.61 -28.79
N GLY A 19 -2.35 24.90 -28.17
CA GLY A 19 -2.54 24.95 -26.72
C GLY A 19 -1.31 24.35 -26.03
N ALA A 20 -0.71 25.11 -25.11
CA ALA A 20 0.34 24.59 -24.23
C ALA A 20 -0.25 23.46 -23.38
N ALA A 21 0.20 22.22 -23.61
CA ALA A 21 -0.14 21.11 -22.74
C ALA A 21 0.54 21.34 -21.38
N ALA A 22 -0.27 21.41 -20.32
CA ALA A 22 0.26 21.37 -18.95
C ALA A 22 1.04 20.06 -18.75
N PRO A 23 2.14 20.05 -17.98
CA PRO A 23 2.88 18.82 -17.71
C PRO A 23 1.95 17.82 -17.02
N ALA A 24 1.71 16.68 -17.65
CA ALA A 24 1.09 15.54 -16.98
C ALA A 24 2.09 15.00 -15.96
N PHE A 25 1.75 15.05 -14.68
CA PHE A 25 2.51 14.37 -13.64
C PHE A 25 2.49 12.87 -13.96
N ALA A 26 3.64 12.30 -14.30
CA ALA A 26 3.75 10.86 -14.51
C ALA A 26 3.64 10.17 -13.14
N ALA A 27 2.47 9.57 -12.90
CA ALA A 27 2.28 8.55 -11.88
C ALA A 27 3.28 7.41 -12.09
N GLY A 28 3.78 6.82 -11.00
CA GLY A 28 4.71 5.69 -11.03
C GLY A 28 4.08 4.45 -10.42
N ARG A 29 4.24 3.29 -11.07
CA ARG A 29 3.89 1.98 -10.53
C ARG A 29 5.15 1.12 -10.48
N GLU A 30 5.45 0.56 -9.33
CA GLU A 30 6.57 -0.35 -9.14
C GLU A 30 6.10 -1.61 -8.43
N CYS A 31 6.54 -2.77 -8.92
CA CYS A 31 6.14 -4.07 -8.38
C CYS A 31 7.35 -4.88 -7.90
N VAL A 32 7.11 -5.79 -6.97
CA VAL A 32 8.05 -6.80 -6.50
C VAL A 32 7.32 -8.11 -6.28
N SER A 33 7.90 -9.20 -6.77
CA SER A 33 7.36 -10.55 -6.66
C SER A 33 8.17 -11.37 -5.65
N ALA A 34 7.53 -12.35 -5.03
CA ALA A 34 8.19 -13.37 -4.24
C ALA A 34 9.27 -14.10 -5.06
N PRO A 35 10.27 -14.73 -4.43
CA PRO A 35 11.24 -15.56 -5.13
C PRO A 35 10.62 -16.68 -5.98
N ASN A 36 9.53 -17.29 -5.51
CA ASN A 36 8.77 -18.29 -6.27
C ASN A 36 7.74 -17.71 -7.27
N GLU A 37 7.69 -16.38 -7.41
CA GLU A 37 6.78 -15.63 -8.28
C GLU A 37 5.28 -15.79 -7.96
N THR A 38 4.91 -16.46 -6.86
CA THR A 38 3.51 -16.73 -6.54
C THR A 38 2.79 -15.53 -5.95
N LEU A 39 3.49 -14.65 -5.24
CA LEU A 39 2.96 -13.40 -4.71
C LEU A 39 3.60 -12.21 -5.43
N THR A 40 2.83 -11.18 -5.71
CA THR A 40 3.34 -9.91 -6.24
C THR A 40 2.65 -8.75 -5.54
N VAL A 41 3.45 -7.84 -4.98
CA VAL A 41 3.01 -6.57 -4.41
C VAL A 41 3.37 -5.47 -5.40
N CYS A 42 2.40 -4.61 -5.71
CA CYS A 42 2.62 -3.43 -6.53
C CYS A 42 2.24 -2.19 -5.76
N VAL A 43 3.02 -1.12 -5.93
CA VAL A 43 2.80 0.19 -5.34
C VAL A 43 2.60 1.19 -6.46
N ASP A 44 1.50 1.93 -6.39
CA ASP A 44 1.21 3.06 -7.27
C ASP A 44 1.30 4.35 -6.49
N VAL A 45 1.75 5.41 -7.15
CA VAL A 45 1.75 6.76 -6.59
C VAL A 45 1.16 7.73 -7.59
N GLY A 46 0.19 8.52 -7.13
CA GLY A 46 -0.47 9.53 -7.94
C GLY A 46 -1.03 10.68 -7.11
N ALA A 47 -1.96 11.44 -7.69
CA ALA A 47 -2.47 12.67 -7.09
C ALA A 47 -3.15 12.48 -5.71
N THR A 48 -3.64 11.27 -5.42
CA THR A 48 -4.36 10.94 -4.18
C THR A 48 -3.48 10.31 -3.10
N GLY A 49 -2.19 10.09 -3.36
CA GLY A 49 -1.29 9.39 -2.44
C GLY A 49 -0.68 8.13 -3.05
N ALA A 50 0.02 7.40 -2.18
CA ALA A 50 0.51 6.06 -2.47
C ALA A 50 -0.58 5.02 -2.14
N THR A 51 -0.68 4.01 -2.99
CA THR A 51 -1.53 2.84 -2.78
C THR A 51 -0.77 1.57 -3.11
N TYR A 52 -1.22 0.44 -2.59
CA TYR A 52 -0.71 -0.86 -3.00
C TYR A 52 -1.84 -1.84 -3.33
N ASP A 53 -1.51 -2.85 -4.13
CA ASP A 53 -2.32 -4.03 -4.37
C ASP A 53 -1.44 -5.27 -4.35
N VAL A 54 -2.07 -6.42 -4.07
CA VAL A 54 -1.38 -7.71 -3.97
C VAL A 54 -2.12 -8.76 -4.76
N THR A 55 -1.38 -9.49 -5.58
CA THR A 55 -1.89 -10.65 -6.32
C THR A 55 -1.18 -11.92 -5.90
N ARG A 56 -1.93 -13.03 -5.91
CA ARG A 56 -1.42 -14.39 -5.76
C ARG A 56 -1.72 -15.19 -7.01
N ALA A 57 -0.70 -15.66 -7.72
CA ALA A 57 -0.82 -16.35 -9.01
C ALA A 57 -1.74 -15.61 -10.00
N GLY A 58 -1.59 -14.28 -10.08
CA GLY A 58 -2.37 -13.40 -10.94
C GLY A 58 -3.80 -13.08 -10.45
N ARG A 59 -4.25 -13.62 -9.32
CA ARG A 59 -5.55 -13.30 -8.72
C ARG A 59 -5.39 -12.25 -7.63
N PRO A 60 -6.21 -11.19 -7.58
CA PRO A 60 -6.12 -10.20 -6.51
C PRO A 60 -6.49 -10.82 -5.17
N ILE A 61 -5.70 -10.51 -4.13
CA ILE A 61 -6.00 -10.83 -2.72
C ILE A 61 -6.14 -9.56 -1.88
N ILE A 62 -5.35 -8.52 -2.20
CA ILE A 62 -5.55 -7.15 -1.71
C ILE A 62 -5.76 -6.26 -2.93
N THR A 63 -6.88 -5.55 -2.93
CA THR A 63 -7.17 -4.49 -3.92
C THR A 63 -6.55 -3.17 -3.49
N THR A 64 -6.60 -2.16 -4.37
CA THR A 64 -6.04 -0.82 -4.13
C THR A 64 -6.29 -0.34 -2.70
N SER A 65 -5.23 -0.28 -1.90
CA SER A 65 -5.24 0.04 -0.47
C SER A 65 -4.32 1.21 -0.19
N GLN A 66 -4.78 2.18 0.59
CA GLN A 66 -4.01 3.39 0.89
C GLN A 66 -2.78 3.12 1.77
N LEU A 67 -1.77 3.96 1.60
CA LEU A 67 -0.57 4.04 2.41
C LEU A 67 -0.32 5.49 2.86
N GLY A 68 0.31 5.66 4.03
CA GLY A 68 0.91 6.91 4.44
C GLY A 68 0.68 7.24 5.91
N LEU A 69 1.45 8.22 6.40
CA LEU A 69 1.38 8.70 7.77
C LEU A 69 0.94 10.17 7.79
N VAL A 70 0.25 10.56 8.85
CA VAL A 70 -0.10 11.95 9.14
C VAL A 70 0.55 12.35 10.45
N LEU A 71 1.37 13.39 10.40
CA LEU A 71 2.04 13.96 11.58
C LEU A 71 1.31 15.22 12.04
N GLN A 72 1.29 15.41 13.36
CA GLN A 72 0.82 16.65 13.97
C GLN A 72 1.61 17.84 13.41
N GLY A 73 0.90 18.91 13.02
CA GLY A 73 1.51 20.14 12.52
C GLY A 73 1.88 20.13 11.03
N ARG A 74 1.65 19.04 10.30
CA ARG A 74 1.76 18.98 8.83
C ARG A 74 0.37 18.95 8.18
N SER A 75 0.26 19.37 6.92
CA SER A 75 -1.01 19.39 6.19
C SER A 75 -1.62 18.01 5.94
N GLY A 76 -0.79 16.96 5.99
CA GLY A 76 -1.17 15.61 5.54
C GLY A 76 -1.29 15.50 4.02
N ALA A 77 -0.67 16.42 3.26
CA ALA A 77 -0.60 16.36 1.80
C ALA A 77 -0.03 15.00 1.33
N PRO A 78 -0.60 14.43 0.26
CA PRO A 78 -0.17 13.12 -0.24
C PRO A 78 1.22 13.19 -0.87
N VAL A 79 1.98 12.10 -0.76
CA VAL A 79 3.06 11.82 -1.72
C VAL A 79 2.46 11.62 -3.11
N SER A 80 3.10 12.14 -4.14
CA SER A 80 2.54 12.20 -5.49
C SER A 80 3.45 11.63 -6.58
N ARG A 81 4.70 11.27 -6.23
CA ARG A 81 5.66 10.67 -7.16
C ARG A 81 6.63 9.71 -6.46
N ILE A 82 7.21 8.81 -7.25
CA ILE A 82 8.36 7.99 -6.87
C ILE A 82 9.63 8.76 -7.23
N ALA A 83 10.43 9.13 -6.23
CA ALA A 83 11.68 9.87 -6.41
C ALA A 83 12.88 8.95 -6.66
N ALA A 84 12.87 7.75 -6.08
CA ALA A 84 13.91 6.73 -6.29
C ALA A 84 13.35 5.32 -6.09
N VAL A 85 13.98 4.36 -6.76
CA VAL A 85 13.66 2.93 -6.68
C VAL A 85 14.95 2.16 -6.40
N SER A 86 14.94 1.31 -5.39
CA SER A 86 16.01 0.36 -5.11
C SER A 86 15.42 -1.05 -4.94
N ARG A 87 16.16 -2.06 -5.42
CA ARG A 87 15.74 -3.46 -5.43
C ARG A 87 16.85 -4.31 -4.86
N ALA A 88 16.50 -5.28 -4.03
CA ALA A 88 17.42 -6.25 -3.47
C ALA A 88 16.76 -7.63 -3.39
N ALA A 89 17.59 -8.65 -3.19
CA ALA A 89 17.16 -9.99 -2.85
C ALA A 89 18.01 -10.46 -1.66
N HIS A 90 17.40 -11.25 -0.79
CA HIS A 90 18.04 -11.83 0.38
C HIS A 90 17.71 -13.31 0.43
N ASP A 91 18.73 -14.14 0.66
CA ASP A 91 18.60 -15.59 0.88
C ASP A 91 19.68 -16.01 1.87
N ASP A 92 19.32 -16.06 3.14
CA ASP A 92 20.23 -16.48 4.20
C ASP A 92 19.50 -17.36 5.22
N THR A 93 20.26 -18.00 6.11
CA THR A 93 19.73 -18.82 7.19
C THR A 93 20.38 -18.42 8.49
N TRP A 94 19.55 -18.17 9.50
CA TRP A 94 20.01 -17.82 10.85
C TRP A 94 19.52 -18.86 11.87
N GLU A 95 20.22 -18.94 13.00
CA GLU A 95 19.95 -19.92 14.06
C GLU A 95 19.29 -19.26 15.27
N GLN A 96 18.16 -19.83 15.69
CA GLN A 96 17.47 -19.43 16.92
C GLN A 96 18.14 -20.03 18.15
N PRO A 97 18.33 -19.27 19.25
CA PRO A 97 18.82 -19.83 20.51
C PRO A 97 17.80 -20.79 21.15
N TRP A 98 16.50 -20.60 20.86
CA TRP A 98 15.36 -21.43 21.23
C TRP A 98 14.19 -21.07 20.32
N GLY A 99 13.27 -22.00 20.05
CA GLY A 99 12.13 -21.76 19.17
C GLY A 99 11.49 -23.07 18.67
N GLU A 100 10.43 -22.93 17.90
CA GLU A 100 9.75 -24.01 17.18
C GLU A 100 10.64 -24.67 16.11
N GLN A 101 11.65 -23.95 15.62
CA GLN A 101 12.62 -24.40 14.62
C GLN A 101 14.01 -23.84 14.92
N ARG A 102 15.05 -24.67 14.77
CA ARG A 102 16.44 -24.25 15.05
C ARG A 102 17.00 -23.31 13.99
N LEU A 103 16.81 -23.62 12.71
CA LEU A 103 17.32 -22.85 11.58
C LEU A 103 16.15 -22.22 10.83
N ILE A 104 16.17 -20.90 10.68
CA ILE A 104 15.15 -20.11 9.97
C ILE A 104 15.78 -19.56 8.70
N ARG A 105 15.16 -19.85 7.55
CA ARG A 105 15.56 -19.27 6.27
C ARG A 105 14.84 -17.94 6.07
N ASP A 106 15.59 -16.89 5.81
CA ASP A 106 15.07 -15.61 5.34
C ASP A 106 15.31 -15.52 3.83
N HIS A 107 14.24 -15.71 3.05
CA HIS A 107 14.30 -15.68 1.60
C HIS A 107 13.22 -14.76 1.03
N HIS A 108 13.63 -13.56 0.59
CA HIS A 108 12.71 -12.56 0.06
C HIS A 108 13.34 -11.70 -1.02
N ASN A 109 12.46 -11.10 -1.83
CA ASN A 109 12.81 -9.94 -2.64
C ASN A 109 12.36 -8.66 -1.93
N GLU A 110 13.16 -7.60 -2.04
CA GLU A 110 12.89 -6.29 -1.43
C GLU A 110 12.75 -5.21 -2.50
N LEU A 111 11.77 -4.33 -2.31
CA LEU A 111 11.57 -3.09 -3.05
C LEU A 111 11.55 -1.92 -2.08
N ARG A 112 12.47 -0.98 -2.27
CA ARG A 112 12.49 0.29 -1.54
C ARG A 112 12.12 1.42 -2.51
N LEU A 113 11.09 2.18 -2.17
CA LEU A 113 10.62 3.32 -2.94
C LEU A 113 10.76 4.59 -2.12
N SER A 114 11.54 5.55 -2.59
CA SER A 114 11.57 6.89 -2.00
C SER A 114 10.40 7.68 -2.54
N LEU A 115 9.42 7.97 -1.69
CA LEU A 115 8.18 8.64 -2.05
C LEU A 115 8.24 10.10 -1.64
N ALA A 116 7.85 10.98 -2.56
CA ALA A 116 7.86 12.41 -2.35
C ALA A 116 6.58 13.05 -2.88
N GLY A 117 6.25 14.22 -2.36
CA GLY A 117 5.12 15.03 -2.81
C GLY A 117 5.52 16.47 -3.11
N GLU A 118 4.50 17.29 -3.33
CA GLU A 118 4.64 18.74 -3.47
C GLU A 118 4.40 19.43 -2.12
N GLY A 119 4.85 20.67 -1.97
CA GLY A 119 4.61 21.46 -0.77
C GLY A 119 5.21 20.85 0.50
N ASP A 120 4.38 20.68 1.54
CA ASP A 120 4.77 20.15 2.84
C ASP A 120 4.43 18.65 3.03
N ALA A 121 4.17 17.92 1.93
CA ALA A 121 3.99 16.48 1.96
C ALA A 121 5.16 15.80 2.70
N LEU A 122 4.86 14.85 3.57
CA LEU A 122 5.87 14.09 4.30
C LEU A 122 6.57 13.11 3.34
N PRO A 123 7.86 13.29 3.01
CA PRO A 123 8.60 12.29 2.26
C PRO A 123 8.92 11.10 3.17
N TYR A 124 8.92 9.91 2.61
CA TYR A 124 9.31 8.69 3.30
C TYR A 124 9.74 7.62 2.30
N ASP A 125 10.54 6.68 2.76
CA ASP A 125 10.80 5.46 2.01
C ASP A 125 9.78 4.38 2.40
N LEU A 126 9.16 3.75 1.42
CA LEU A 126 8.38 2.54 1.62
C LEU A 126 9.27 1.34 1.32
N VAL A 127 9.49 0.48 2.31
CA VAL A 127 10.24 -0.77 2.16
C VAL A 127 9.25 -1.93 2.13
N VAL A 128 9.23 -2.68 1.05
CA VAL A 128 8.37 -3.86 0.86
C VAL A 128 9.25 -5.09 0.72
N ARG A 129 8.98 -6.12 1.51
CA ARG A 129 9.60 -7.45 1.39
C ARG A 129 8.54 -8.47 1.03
N VAL A 130 8.83 -9.30 0.03
CA VAL A 130 7.91 -10.35 -0.45
C VAL A 130 8.61 -11.69 -0.34
N PHE A 131 8.00 -12.57 0.45
CA PHE A 131 8.39 -13.95 0.72
C PHE A 131 7.49 -14.88 -0.10
N ASP A 132 7.84 -16.17 -0.14
CA ASP A 132 7.07 -17.18 -0.86
C ASP A 132 5.64 -17.38 -0.31
N ASP A 133 5.41 -17.03 0.95
CA ASP A 133 4.18 -17.26 1.72
C ASP A 133 3.57 -15.99 2.35
N GLY A 134 4.19 -14.82 2.16
CA GLY A 134 3.71 -13.57 2.73
C GLY A 134 4.44 -12.35 2.21
N PHE A 135 4.01 -11.18 2.66
CA PHE A 135 4.69 -9.92 2.41
C PHE A 135 4.60 -9.03 3.65
N GLY A 136 5.55 -8.12 3.79
CA GLY A 136 5.55 -7.09 4.82
C GLY A 136 6.03 -5.77 4.24
N PHE A 137 5.56 -4.67 4.81
CA PHE A 137 6.08 -3.35 4.45
C PHE A 137 6.19 -2.45 5.68
N ARG A 138 7.03 -1.42 5.58
CA ARG A 138 7.16 -0.38 6.60
C ARG A 138 7.50 0.98 5.99
N TYR A 139 7.24 2.03 6.76
CA TYR A 139 7.64 3.40 6.46
C TYR A 139 8.98 3.70 7.14
N ASP A 140 9.99 4.08 6.36
CA ASP A 140 11.26 4.62 6.85
C ASP A 140 11.25 6.14 6.63
N VAL A 141 11.08 6.92 7.70
CA VAL A 141 11.07 8.40 7.65
C VAL A 141 12.42 8.93 8.11
N THR A 142 13.22 9.49 7.20
CA THR A 142 14.63 9.88 7.46
C THR A 142 14.87 11.38 7.64
N ASP A 143 13.91 12.22 7.23
CA ASP A 143 14.07 13.69 7.20
C ASP A 143 13.31 14.38 8.34
N LEU A 144 13.41 13.82 9.54
CA LEU A 144 12.92 14.44 10.78
C LEU A 144 14.13 15.02 11.51
N GLY A 145 14.03 16.25 12.01
CA GLY A 145 15.12 16.85 12.79
C GLY A 145 15.46 15.98 14.00
N ALA A 146 16.74 15.82 14.34
CA ALA A 146 17.18 14.91 15.40
C ALA A 146 16.52 15.17 16.78
N ASP A 147 16.12 16.42 17.05
CA ASP A 147 15.44 16.85 18.28
C ASP A 147 13.97 17.22 18.03
N GLU A 148 13.43 16.92 16.85
CA GLU A 148 12.03 17.21 16.51
C GLU A 148 11.11 16.21 17.21
N ALA A 149 10.28 16.71 18.13
CA ALA A 149 9.20 15.90 18.69
C ALA A 149 8.18 15.59 17.59
N VAL A 150 8.04 14.31 17.25
CA VAL A 150 7.14 13.85 16.19
C VAL A 150 5.96 13.12 16.82
N ALA A 151 4.76 13.54 16.46
CA ALA A 151 3.52 12.89 16.87
C ALA A 151 2.77 12.42 15.62
N ILE A 152 2.65 11.10 15.47
CA ILE A 152 1.80 10.49 14.45
C ILE A 152 0.36 10.59 14.95
N THR A 153 -0.47 11.28 14.18
CA THR A 153 -1.90 11.47 14.52
C THR A 153 -2.81 10.53 13.75
N ASP A 154 -2.33 9.98 12.64
CA ASP A 154 -3.07 9.01 11.84
C ASP A 154 -2.12 8.17 10.98
N GLU A 155 -2.45 6.89 10.82
CA GLU A 155 -1.85 5.99 9.84
C GLU A 155 -2.91 5.63 8.80
N ARG A 156 -2.67 5.99 7.54
CA ARG A 156 -3.63 5.80 6.43
C ARG A 156 -3.60 4.39 5.84
N THR A 157 -2.76 3.51 6.38
CA THR A 157 -2.60 2.13 5.92
C THR A 157 -3.95 1.42 5.89
N GLN A 158 -4.30 0.87 4.72
CA GLN A 158 -5.50 0.08 4.52
C GLN A 158 -5.19 -1.34 4.09
N PHE A 159 -6.19 -2.20 4.27
CA PHE A 159 -6.20 -3.59 3.86
C PHE A 159 -7.56 -3.88 3.23
N ASN A 160 -7.65 -3.71 1.90
CA ASN A 160 -8.88 -3.89 1.13
C ASN A 160 -8.89 -5.29 0.49
N PHE A 161 -9.49 -6.27 1.16
CA PHE A 161 -9.45 -7.66 0.75
C PHE A 161 -10.34 -7.92 -0.48
N ALA A 162 -9.81 -8.64 -1.47
CA ALA A 162 -10.55 -9.07 -2.64
C ALA A 162 -11.33 -10.37 -2.34
N GLY A 163 -12.57 -10.48 -2.81
CA GLY A 163 -13.38 -11.69 -2.64
C GLY A 163 -14.15 -11.74 -1.33
N ARG A 164 -14.62 -12.93 -0.94
CA ARG A 164 -15.38 -13.16 0.31
C ARG A 164 -14.52 -13.97 1.26
N TRP A 165 -14.50 -13.53 2.52
CA TRP A 165 -13.69 -14.14 3.57
C TRP A 165 -14.56 -14.39 4.80
N ASP A 166 -14.37 -15.53 5.43
CA ASP A 166 -14.69 -15.70 6.85
C ASP A 166 -13.48 -15.26 7.68
N ALA A 167 -13.73 -14.67 8.84
CA ALA A 167 -12.72 -14.17 9.76
C ALA A 167 -12.80 -14.91 11.10
N TRP A 168 -11.64 -15.22 11.66
CA TRP A 168 -11.43 -15.64 13.04
C TRP A 168 -10.78 -14.47 13.77
N TRP A 169 -11.53 -13.84 14.65
CA TRP A 169 -11.14 -12.56 15.25
C TRP A 169 -11.65 -12.40 16.67
N TYR A 170 -11.11 -11.44 17.40
CA TYR A 170 -11.62 -10.95 18.68
C TYR A 170 -11.60 -9.42 18.70
N PRO A 171 -12.51 -8.78 19.46
CA PRO A 171 -12.67 -7.33 19.41
C PRO A 171 -11.48 -6.60 20.06
N ALA A 172 -11.05 -5.51 19.44
CA ALA A 172 -10.05 -4.63 20.06
C ALA A 172 -10.64 -3.69 21.10
N ARG A 173 -9.74 -3.20 21.96
CA ARG A 173 -10.05 -2.20 23.01
C ARG A 173 -11.13 -2.69 23.98
N GLY A 174 -11.31 -4.01 24.08
CA GLY A 174 -12.11 -4.64 25.11
C GLY A 174 -11.47 -4.52 26.48
N VAL A 175 -12.28 -4.59 27.53
CA VAL A 175 -11.81 -4.48 28.92
C VAL A 175 -10.90 -5.65 29.33
N GLU A 176 -11.12 -6.84 28.75
CA GLU A 176 -10.32 -8.05 29.02
C GLU A 176 -9.08 -8.14 28.10
N ARG A 177 -8.75 -7.07 27.38
CA ARG A 177 -7.60 -7.00 26.45
C ARG A 177 -7.63 -8.16 25.45
N ASP A 178 -6.62 -9.04 25.49
CA ASP A 178 -6.40 -10.16 24.57
C ASP A 178 -7.13 -11.45 25.02
N GLU A 179 -7.84 -11.43 26.15
CA GLU A 179 -8.42 -12.63 26.79
C GLU A 179 -9.87 -12.91 26.34
N TYR A 180 -10.18 -12.69 25.07
CA TYR A 180 -11.48 -13.00 24.47
C TYR A 180 -11.46 -14.34 23.73
N LEU A 181 -12.64 -14.96 23.62
CA LEU A 181 -12.82 -16.08 22.70
C LEU A 181 -12.89 -15.57 21.25
N TYR A 182 -12.29 -16.32 20.34
CA TYR A 182 -12.41 -16.04 18.91
C TYR A 182 -13.85 -16.19 18.43
N HIS A 183 -14.30 -15.22 17.64
CA HIS A 183 -15.52 -15.27 16.86
C HIS A 183 -15.19 -15.72 15.44
N ARG A 184 -16.09 -16.52 14.85
CA ARG A 184 -16.13 -16.73 13.40
C ARG A 184 -17.28 -15.91 12.83
N ALA A 185 -16.99 -15.06 11.85
CA ALA A 185 -18.00 -14.26 11.15
C ALA A 185 -17.55 -13.96 9.71
N PRO A 186 -18.47 -13.64 8.79
CA PRO A 186 -18.10 -13.00 7.53
C PRO A 186 -17.24 -11.75 7.77
N LEU A 187 -16.24 -11.50 6.94
CA LEU A 187 -15.28 -10.39 7.13
C LEU A 187 -15.97 -9.02 7.19
N ASN A 188 -17.06 -8.84 6.45
CA ASN A 188 -17.84 -7.60 6.44
C ASN A 188 -18.66 -7.36 7.73
N GLU A 189 -18.67 -8.33 8.66
CA GLU A 189 -19.26 -8.19 10.00
C GLU A 189 -18.23 -7.88 11.09
N VAL A 190 -16.93 -7.98 10.78
CA VAL A 190 -15.85 -7.60 11.69
C VAL A 190 -15.84 -6.07 11.83
N THR A 191 -15.85 -5.57 13.06
CA THR A 191 -15.95 -4.12 13.32
C THR A 191 -14.60 -3.50 13.65
N LEU A 192 -14.03 -3.85 14.80
CA LEU A 192 -12.72 -3.40 15.26
C LEU A 192 -12.00 -4.63 15.84
N ALA A 193 -10.97 -5.10 15.15
CA ALA A 193 -10.24 -6.32 15.52
C ALA A 193 -8.82 -6.01 15.98
N GLU A 194 -8.34 -6.76 16.95
CA GLU A 194 -6.90 -6.87 17.24
C GLU A 194 -6.23 -7.74 16.17
N THR A 195 -4.91 -7.71 16.12
CA THR A 195 -4.12 -8.61 15.28
C THR A 195 -3.49 -9.73 16.13
N PRO A 196 -3.31 -10.96 15.62
CA PRO A 196 -3.53 -11.38 14.23
C PRO A 196 -5.00 -11.58 13.85
N LEU A 197 -5.44 -10.92 12.78
CA LEU A 197 -6.74 -11.17 12.13
C LEU A 197 -6.55 -12.27 11.08
N THR A 198 -7.17 -13.43 11.28
CA THR A 198 -7.01 -14.59 10.39
C THR A 198 -8.26 -14.79 9.54
N LEU A 199 -8.06 -15.02 8.24
CA LEU A 199 -9.10 -15.12 7.23
C LEU A 199 -9.02 -16.44 6.47
N GLU A 200 -10.18 -16.96 6.05
CA GLU A 200 -10.31 -18.12 5.16
C GLU A 200 -11.31 -17.79 4.04
N GLY A 201 -10.95 -18.09 2.80
CA GLY A 201 -11.81 -17.82 1.65
C GLY A 201 -11.23 -18.46 0.38
N ASP A 202 -12.09 -19.07 -0.44
CA ASP A 202 -11.71 -19.68 -1.73
C ASP A 202 -10.49 -20.63 -1.67
N GLY A 203 -10.34 -21.37 -0.56
CA GLY A 203 -9.22 -22.29 -0.32
C GLY A 203 -7.88 -21.61 0.00
N LEU A 204 -7.91 -20.32 0.32
CA LEU A 204 -6.77 -19.53 0.80
C LEU A 204 -6.96 -19.18 2.28
N TYR A 205 -5.83 -19.05 2.96
CA TYR A 205 -5.75 -18.53 4.32
C TYR A 205 -4.86 -17.29 4.31
N LEU A 206 -5.30 -16.23 4.98
CA LEU A 206 -4.52 -15.00 5.18
C LEU A 206 -4.45 -14.70 6.67
N SER A 207 -3.36 -14.11 7.14
CA SER A 207 -3.28 -13.54 8.47
C SER A 207 -2.65 -12.16 8.39
N LEU A 208 -3.31 -11.17 8.98
CA LEU A 208 -2.83 -9.80 9.03
C LEU A 208 -2.32 -9.49 10.43
N HIS A 209 -1.06 -9.08 10.52
CA HIS A 209 -0.39 -8.74 11.77
C HIS A 209 0.72 -7.72 11.54
N GLU A 210 1.37 -7.30 12.61
CA GLU A 210 2.55 -6.44 12.62
C GLU A 210 3.77 -7.19 13.16
N ALA A 211 4.97 -6.67 12.90
CA ALA A 211 6.22 -7.25 13.38
C ALA A 211 7.18 -6.14 13.81
N ALA A 212 8.05 -6.47 14.77
CA ALA A 212 9.03 -5.52 15.35
C ALA A 212 8.39 -4.25 15.94
N LEU A 213 7.25 -4.38 16.63
CA LEU A 213 6.60 -3.28 17.34
C LEU A 213 7.49 -2.78 18.49
N SER A 214 8.26 -1.72 18.24
CA SER A 214 9.16 -1.10 19.20
C SER A 214 9.17 0.41 18.99
N GLY A 215 8.94 1.17 20.06
CA GLY A 215 8.88 2.64 19.98
C GLY A 215 7.72 3.17 19.13
N TYR A 216 6.64 2.40 18.99
CA TYR A 216 5.46 2.72 18.18
C TYR A 216 4.18 2.22 18.90
N ALA A 217 3.01 2.70 18.49
CA ALA A 217 1.72 2.23 19.02
C ALA A 217 1.27 0.94 18.31
N SER A 218 0.65 0.01 19.05
CA SER A 218 0.13 -1.22 18.43
C SER A 218 -1.02 -0.92 17.47
N MET A 219 -1.10 -1.70 16.39
CA MET A 219 -2.12 -1.55 15.35
C MET A 219 -3.36 -2.39 15.63
N ASN A 220 -4.51 -1.72 15.72
CA ASN A 220 -5.82 -2.35 15.55
C ASN A 220 -6.32 -2.20 14.11
N LEU A 221 -7.31 -3.01 13.75
CA LEU A 221 -7.93 -3.02 12.44
C LEU A 221 -9.37 -2.56 12.53
N ARG A 222 -9.62 -1.31 12.14
CA ARG A 222 -10.96 -0.73 12.09
C ARG A 222 -11.59 -0.92 10.72
N HIS A 223 -12.80 -1.44 10.69
CA HIS A 223 -13.62 -1.58 9.49
C HIS A 223 -13.99 -0.21 8.90
N VAL A 224 -13.84 -0.06 7.59
CA VAL A 224 -14.07 1.20 6.86
C VAL A 224 -14.87 1.05 5.56
N GLY A 225 -15.39 -0.14 5.26
CA GLY A 225 -16.14 -0.46 4.04
C GLY A 225 -16.19 -1.97 3.80
N GLU A 226 -16.97 -2.44 2.83
CA GLU A 226 -17.37 -3.86 2.68
C GLU A 226 -16.35 -4.88 3.20
N ASN A 227 -15.15 -4.96 2.61
CA ASN A 227 -14.06 -5.84 3.04
C ASN A 227 -12.76 -5.04 3.32
N SER A 228 -12.91 -3.85 3.90
CA SER A 228 -11.83 -2.87 4.03
C SER A 228 -11.55 -2.54 5.47
N PHE A 229 -10.27 -2.62 5.85
CA PHE A 229 -9.78 -2.24 7.16
C PHE A 229 -8.76 -1.11 7.04
N LYS A 230 -8.67 -0.30 8.08
CA LYS A 230 -7.66 0.73 8.26
C LYS A 230 -6.94 0.48 9.59
N ALA A 231 -5.64 0.75 9.64
CA ALA A 231 -4.90 0.86 10.90
C ALA A 231 -5.57 1.89 11.83
N ASP A 232 -5.71 1.56 13.12
CA ASP A 232 -6.38 2.36 14.16
C ASP A 232 -5.69 2.31 15.53
#